data_AF-A0ABD5VT86-F1
#
_entry.id   AF-A0ABD5VT86-F1
#
_cell.length_a   1.000
_cell.length_b   1.000
_cell.length_c   1.000
_cell.angle_alpha   90.00
_cell.angle_beta   90.00
_cell.angle_gamma   90.00
#
_symmetry.space_group_name_H-M   'P 1'
#
loop_
_entity.id
_entity.type
_entity.pdbx_description
1 polymer ?
#
loop_
_entity_poly.entity_id
_entity_poly.type
_entity_poly.pdbx_seq_one_letter_code
_entity_poly.pdbx_strand_id
1 'polypeptide(L)'
;MPQLEVWWWFIVPAHASRISEEIDEGVAVTEAVFEAMGEFVVPMEVEAVMRSYSEDEPMKGWFDRDSHYEPVESETTAISASDELSFEAFRNGIDEVAVPGGRVRYLREWSLTRSRAWMFVDGADQYVSRETPDIYKVWSRTDEEVLDVPMRHDPIGIRVLHTKPRPETDAASMYKISVTTAVDTWFEETAVGERLSSFLWRLYDGLDVAEVEYDSNTYDVERFPSLWIPGE
;
A
#
# COMPACT_ATOMS: atom_id res chain seq x y z
N MET A 1 19.06 3.53 14.54
CA MET A 1 19.74 3.97 13.30
C MET A 1 18.85 5.03 12.64
N PRO A 2 19.26 5.82 11.62
CA PRO A 2 18.37 6.85 11.05
C PRO A 2 17.07 6.24 10.53
N GLN A 3 15.97 7.00 10.61
CA GLN A 3 14.70 6.59 10.00
C GLN A 3 14.92 6.53 8.49
N LEU A 4 14.98 5.31 7.97
CA LEU A 4 15.12 5.05 6.55
C LEU A 4 13.74 4.80 5.98
N GLU A 5 13.35 5.67 5.06
CA GLU A 5 12.16 5.46 4.27
C GLU A 5 12.59 5.00 2.88
N VAL A 6 12.10 3.81 2.53
CA VAL A 6 12.22 3.25 1.19
C VAL A 6 10.82 2.99 0.70
N TRP A 7 10.59 3.37 -0.54
CA TRP A 7 9.31 3.19 -1.22
C TRP A 7 9.52 2.22 -2.36
N TRP A 8 8.60 1.27 -2.50
CA TRP A 8 8.40 0.50 -3.71
C TRP A 8 7.03 0.85 -4.27
N TRP A 9 6.97 1.09 -5.58
CA TRP A 9 5.75 1.37 -6.31
C TRP A 9 5.56 0.34 -7.41
N PHE A 10 4.59 -0.55 -7.20
CA PHE A 10 4.17 -1.53 -8.18
C PHE A 10 3.08 -0.88 -9.04
N ILE A 11 3.34 -0.80 -10.35
CA ILE A 11 2.45 -0.19 -11.32
C ILE A 11 1.74 -1.32 -12.07
N VAL A 12 0.42 -1.40 -11.86
CA VAL A 12 -0.43 -2.46 -12.40
C VAL A 12 -1.44 -1.84 -13.37
N PRO A 13 -1.46 -2.24 -14.65
CA PRO A 13 -2.47 -1.84 -15.61
C PRO A 13 -3.88 -2.17 -15.10
N ALA A 14 -4.79 -1.19 -15.16
CA ALA A 14 -6.21 -1.46 -14.95
C ALA A 14 -6.82 -1.98 -16.25
N HIS A 15 -7.73 -2.95 -16.14
CA HIS A 15 -8.49 -3.50 -17.28
C HIS A 15 -9.94 -3.01 -17.28
N ALA A 16 -10.41 -2.38 -16.19
CA ALA A 16 -11.69 -1.71 -16.17
C ALA A 16 -11.77 -0.70 -17.33
N SER A 17 -12.85 -0.80 -18.11
CA SER A 17 -13.14 0.09 -19.22
C SER A 17 -14.12 1.20 -18.83
N ARG A 18 -14.82 1.03 -17.71
CA ARG A 18 -15.86 1.93 -17.16
C ARG A 18 -15.77 2.04 -15.63
N ILE A 19 -16.34 3.10 -15.07
CA ILE A 19 -16.38 3.35 -13.61
C ILE A 19 -16.96 2.15 -12.86
N SER A 20 -18.07 1.62 -13.35
CA SER A 20 -18.80 0.53 -12.70
C SER A 20 -17.99 -0.76 -12.58
N GLU A 21 -17.00 -0.96 -13.45
CA GLU A 21 -16.12 -2.13 -13.46
C GLU A 21 -14.94 -1.97 -12.49
N GLU A 22 -14.54 -0.72 -12.20
CA GLU A 22 -13.35 -0.41 -11.39
C GLU A 22 -13.49 -0.91 -9.96
N ILE A 23 -14.69 -0.83 -9.36
CA ILE A 23 -14.86 -1.23 -7.97
C ILE A 23 -14.52 -2.71 -7.77
N ASP A 24 -14.94 -3.58 -8.69
CA ASP A 24 -14.70 -5.01 -8.63
C ASP A 24 -13.22 -5.31 -8.90
N GLU A 25 -12.61 -4.60 -9.86
CA GLU A 25 -11.18 -4.73 -10.15
C GLU A 25 -10.30 -4.24 -8.99
N GLY A 26 -10.60 -3.07 -8.41
CA GLY A 26 -9.89 -2.51 -7.26
C GLY A 26 -10.01 -3.38 -6.01
N VAL A 27 -11.16 -4.04 -5.81
CA VAL A 27 -11.34 -5.05 -4.76
C VAL A 27 -10.48 -6.29 -5.04
N ALA A 28 -10.41 -6.78 -6.28
CA ALA A 28 -9.54 -7.91 -6.64
C ALA A 28 -8.04 -7.60 -6.49
N VAL A 29 -7.60 -6.40 -6.90
CA VAL A 29 -6.23 -5.92 -6.66
C VAL A 29 -5.95 -5.86 -5.15
N THR A 30 -6.93 -5.41 -4.36
CA THR A 30 -6.79 -5.37 -2.90
C THR A 30 -6.70 -6.76 -2.29
N GLU A 31 -7.45 -7.74 -2.78
CA GLU A 31 -7.36 -9.14 -2.36
C GLU A 31 -5.93 -9.66 -2.52
N ALA A 32 -5.35 -9.48 -3.71
CA ALA A 32 -3.98 -9.89 -3.99
C ALA A 32 -2.95 -9.19 -3.06
N VAL A 33 -3.18 -7.92 -2.72
CA VAL A 33 -2.35 -7.20 -1.74
C VAL A 33 -2.45 -7.83 -0.35
N PHE A 34 -3.66 -8.15 0.12
CA PHE A 34 -3.85 -8.83 1.42
C PHE A 34 -3.23 -10.23 1.44
N GLU A 35 -3.38 -11.00 0.35
CA GLU A 35 -2.75 -12.32 0.22
C GLU A 35 -1.22 -12.23 0.25
N ALA A 36 -0.64 -11.22 -0.43
CA ALA A 36 0.79 -10.99 -0.43
C ALA A 36 1.33 -10.68 0.97
N MET A 37 0.58 -9.96 1.82
CA MET A 37 0.98 -9.68 3.20
C MET A 37 1.26 -10.99 3.97
N GLY A 38 0.33 -11.95 3.90
CA GLY A 38 0.39 -13.19 4.67
C GLY A 38 0.67 -12.93 6.17
N GLU A 39 1.47 -13.78 6.80
CA GLU A 39 1.83 -13.61 8.23
C GLU A 39 2.81 -12.45 8.50
N PHE A 40 3.41 -11.88 7.44
CA PHE A 40 4.47 -10.88 7.57
C PHE A 40 3.93 -9.51 7.98
N VAL A 41 2.81 -9.09 7.42
CA VAL A 41 2.12 -7.85 7.79
C VAL A 41 0.71 -8.20 8.21
N VAL A 42 0.35 -7.86 9.45
CA VAL A 42 -1.00 -8.04 10.00
C VAL A 42 -1.69 -6.68 9.91
N PRO A 43 -2.61 -6.47 8.95
CA PRO A 43 -3.37 -5.25 8.86
C PRO A 43 -4.36 -5.18 10.04
N MET A 44 -4.56 -4.00 10.60
CA MET A 44 -5.50 -3.78 11.71
C MET A 44 -6.54 -2.71 11.37
N GLU A 45 -6.13 -1.70 10.60
CA GLU A 45 -6.99 -0.61 10.17
C GLU A 45 -6.56 -0.11 8.81
N VAL A 46 -7.53 0.12 7.94
CA VAL A 46 -7.36 0.82 6.68
C VAL A 46 -8.29 2.02 6.62
N GLU A 47 -7.85 3.06 5.92
CA GLU A 47 -8.72 4.13 5.45
C GLU A 47 -8.93 3.98 3.95
N ALA A 48 -10.19 3.85 3.53
CA ALA A 48 -10.60 3.78 2.14
C ALA A 48 -11.30 5.07 1.71
N VAL A 49 -11.01 5.55 0.51
CA VAL A 49 -11.64 6.72 -0.09
C VAL A 49 -12.58 6.24 -1.19
N MET A 50 -13.86 6.30 -0.90
CA MET A 50 -14.94 5.95 -1.80
C MET A 50 -15.47 7.21 -2.48
N ARG A 51 -15.82 7.09 -3.75
CA ARG A 51 -16.54 8.14 -4.48
C ARG A 51 -17.78 7.56 -5.14
N SER A 52 -18.74 8.44 -5.39
CA SER A 52 -19.89 8.11 -6.21
C SER A 52 -20.04 9.06 -7.39
N TYR A 53 -20.46 8.51 -8.52
CA TYR A 53 -20.69 9.24 -9.77
C TYR A 53 -22.14 9.06 -10.22
N SER A 54 -22.70 10.09 -10.87
CA SER A 54 -24.09 10.05 -11.37
C SER A 54 -24.26 9.14 -12.57
N GLU A 55 -23.21 9.00 -13.37
CA GLU A 55 -23.20 8.23 -14.61
C GLU A 55 -22.01 7.28 -14.61
N ASP A 56 -22.18 6.16 -15.31
CA ASP A 56 -21.10 5.20 -15.55
C ASP A 56 -20.33 5.65 -16.78
N GLU A 57 -19.20 6.31 -16.58
CA GLU A 57 -18.41 6.90 -17.67
C GLU A 57 -17.29 5.96 -18.15
N PRO A 58 -16.80 6.12 -19.39
CA PRO A 58 -15.61 5.41 -19.85
C PRO A 58 -14.35 5.84 -19.08
N MET A 59 -13.46 4.89 -18.75
CA MET A 59 -12.15 5.17 -18.15
C MET A 59 -11.24 6.00 -19.06
N LYS A 60 -11.37 5.80 -20.37
CA LYS A 60 -10.51 6.46 -21.36
C LYS A 60 -10.71 7.98 -21.31
N GLY A 61 -9.65 8.69 -20.93
CA GLY A 61 -9.67 10.15 -20.78
C GLY A 61 -10.33 10.64 -19.50
N TRP A 62 -10.69 9.74 -18.57
CA TRP A 62 -11.26 10.14 -17.28
C TRP A 62 -10.27 10.95 -16.44
N PHE A 63 -8.98 10.65 -16.52
CA PHE A 63 -7.97 11.39 -15.77
C PHE A 63 -7.45 12.66 -16.48
N ASP A 64 -8.03 13.02 -17.62
CA ASP A 64 -7.62 14.20 -18.37
C ASP A 64 -8.06 15.48 -17.65
N ARG A 65 -7.23 16.53 -17.71
CA ARG A 65 -7.49 17.82 -17.06
C ARG A 65 -8.78 18.51 -17.52
N ASP A 66 -9.21 18.21 -18.75
CA ASP A 66 -10.41 18.77 -19.36
C ASP A 66 -11.66 17.91 -19.10
N SER A 67 -11.49 16.80 -18.38
CA SER A 67 -12.60 15.94 -18.02
C SER A 67 -13.42 16.60 -16.90
N HIS A 68 -14.74 16.72 -17.10
CA HIS A 68 -15.66 17.37 -16.15
C HIS A 68 -16.26 16.38 -15.14
N TYR A 69 -15.60 15.25 -14.91
CA TYR A 69 -16.11 14.17 -14.08
C TYR A 69 -15.86 14.45 -12.60
N GLU A 70 -16.68 15.33 -12.04
CA GLU A 70 -16.71 15.60 -10.61
C GLU A 70 -17.48 14.50 -9.88
N PRO A 71 -16.94 13.93 -8.79
CA PRO A 71 -17.70 13.01 -7.97
C PRO A 71 -18.88 13.75 -7.34
N VAL A 72 -20.04 13.08 -7.28
CA VAL A 72 -21.22 13.62 -6.60
C VAL A 72 -20.96 13.68 -5.10
N GLU A 73 -20.36 12.62 -4.57
CA GLU A 73 -19.94 12.50 -3.16
C GLU A 73 -18.59 11.80 -3.09
N SER A 74 -17.81 12.16 -2.07
CA SER A 74 -16.56 11.51 -1.69
C SER A 74 -16.59 11.27 -0.19
N GLU A 75 -16.38 10.03 0.21
CA GLU A 75 -16.39 9.60 1.61
C GLU A 75 -15.07 8.90 1.94
N THR A 76 -14.51 9.20 3.11
CA THR A 76 -13.40 8.43 3.67
C THR A 76 -13.95 7.57 4.79
N THR A 77 -13.76 6.27 4.68
CA THR A 77 -14.25 5.28 5.64
C THR A 77 -13.08 4.55 6.26
N ALA A 78 -13.00 4.55 7.59
CA ALA A 78 -12.05 3.75 8.34
C ALA A 78 -12.67 2.36 8.59
N ILE A 79 -11.96 1.31 8.19
CA ILE A 79 -12.35 -0.09 8.40
C ILE A 79 -11.31 -0.70 9.32
N SER A 80 -11.73 -1.11 10.52
CA SER A 80 -10.84 -1.55 11.59
C SER A 80 -11.27 -2.88 12.19
N ALA A 81 -10.29 -3.62 12.69
CA ALA A 81 -10.47 -4.80 13.53
C ALA A 81 -9.60 -4.67 14.79
N SER A 82 -10.00 -5.34 15.88
CA SER A 82 -9.26 -5.29 17.13
C SER A 82 -7.92 -6.03 17.10
N ASP A 83 -7.79 -7.02 16.21
CA ASP A 83 -6.61 -7.89 16.14
C ASP A 83 -6.05 -7.94 14.71
N GLU A 84 -6.77 -8.58 13.79
CA GLU A 84 -6.44 -8.67 12.37
C GLU A 84 -7.65 -8.30 11.53
N LEU A 85 -7.44 -7.43 10.55
CA LEU A 85 -8.42 -7.08 9.54
C LEU A 85 -8.29 -8.10 8.39
N SER A 86 -9.28 -8.97 8.21
CA SER A 86 -9.30 -9.85 7.05
C SER A 86 -9.72 -9.10 5.77
N PHE A 87 -9.39 -9.66 4.60
CA PHE A 87 -9.91 -9.15 3.34
C PHE A 87 -11.44 -9.17 3.28
N GLU A 88 -12.09 -10.18 3.85
CA GLU A 88 -13.56 -10.24 3.93
C GLU A 88 -14.13 -9.07 4.74
N ALA A 89 -13.49 -8.72 5.86
CA ALA A 89 -13.88 -7.56 6.66
C ALA A 89 -13.67 -6.25 5.90
N PHE A 90 -12.56 -6.12 5.17
CA PHE A 90 -12.34 -5.01 4.25
C PHE A 90 -13.48 -4.88 3.22
N ARG A 91 -13.76 -5.97 2.50
CA ARG A 91 -14.80 -6.01 1.47
C ARG A 91 -16.17 -5.63 2.02
N ASN A 92 -16.56 -6.22 3.15
CA ASN A 92 -17.83 -5.88 3.81
C ASN A 92 -17.87 -4.39 4.18
N GLY A 93 -16.77 -3.83 4.69
CA GLY A 93 -16.68 -2.41 5.00
C GLY A 93 -16.85 -1.52 3.77
N ILE A 94 -16.30 -1.90 2.61
CA ILE A 94 -16.52 -1.20 1.33
C ILE A 94 -17.98 -1.30 0.89
N ASP A 95 -18.58 -2.47 1.01
CA ASP A 95 -19.97 -2.73 0.59
C ASP A 95 -21.00 -1.95 1.42
N GLU A 96 -20.71 -1.74 2.71
CA GLU A 96 -21.52 -0.99 3.68
C GLU A 96 -21.52 0.52 3.42
N VAL A 97 -20.55 1.06 2.66
CA VAL A 97 -20.54 2.49 2.31
C VAL A 97 -21.79 2.83 1.49
N ALA A 98 -22.64 3.66 2.08
CA ALA A 98 -23.92 4.02 1.50
C ALA A 98 -23.71 4.81 0.21
N VAL A 99 -24.24 4.29 -0.90
CA VAL A 99 -24.23 5.01 -2.17
C VAL A 99 -25.68 5.26 -2.59
N PRO A 100 -26.07 6.54 -2.78
CA PRO A 100 -27.45 6.86 -3.17
C PRO A 100 -27.87 6.10 -4.43
N GLY A 101 -29.12 5.64 -4.45
CA GLY A 101 -29.62 4.75 -5.50
C GLY A 101 -29.42 5.31 -6.91
N GLY A 102 -28.92 4.44 -7.81
CA GLY A 102 -28.66 4.77 -9.22
C GLY A 102 -27.29 5.40 -9.48
N ARG A 103 -26.43 5.57 -8.47
CA ARG A 103 -25.06 6.05 -8.63
C ARG A 103 -24.06 4.90 -8.75
N VAL A 104 -22.93 5.20 -9.39
CA VAL A 104 -21.83 4.27 -9.61
C VAL A 104 -20.80 4.42 -8.50
N ARG A 105 -20.37 3.31 -7.91
CA ARG A 105 -19.33 3.26 -6.87
C ARG A 105 -17.94 3.29 -7.51
N TYR A 106 -16.98 3.88 -6.82
CA TYR A 106 -15.60 3.96 -7.25
C TYR A 106 -14.67 3.93 -6.02
N LEU A 107 -13.73 2.98 -5.98
CA LEU A 107 -12.72 2.89 -4.93
C LEU A 107 -11.48 3.64 -5.40
N ARG A 108 -11.34 4.89 -4.99
CA ARG A 108 -10.21 5.70 -5.44
C ARG A 108 -8.88 5.18 -4.91
N GLU A 109 -8.86 4.93 -3.61
CA GLU A 109 -7.65 4.54 -2.91
C GLU A 109 -8.00 3.94 -1.56
N TRP A 110 -7.07 3.18 -1.01
CA TRP A 110 -7.02 2.91 0.41
C TRP A 110 -5.58 2.88 0.89
N SER A 111 -5.39 3.13 2.17
CA SER A 111 -4.09 3.01 2.84
C SER A 111 -4.21 2.28 4.16
N LEU A 112 -3.18 1.51 4.48
CA LEU A 112 -2.99 0.86 5.76
C LEU A 112 -2.61 1.92 6.80
N THR A 113 -3.54 2.23 7.70
CA THR A 113 -3.34 3.25 8.75
C THR A 113 -2.91 2.66 10.06
N ARG A 114 -3.18 1.38 10.33
CA ARG A 114 -2.62 0.63 11.46
C ARG A 114 -2.25 -0.80 11.05
N SER A 115 -1.05 -1.22 11.41
CA SER A 115 -0.54 -2.57 11.14
C SER A 115 0.49 -3.02 12.17
N ARG A 116 0.73 -4.33 12.16
CA ARG A 116 1.87 -4.96 12.84
C ARG A 116 2.71 -5.70 11.80
N ALA A 117 4.03 -5.65 11.92
CA ALA A 117 4.93 -6.41 11.07
C ALA A 117 5.68 -7.47 11.89
N TRP A 118 5.92 -8.64 11.30
CA TRP A 118 6.67 -9.73 11.92
C TRP A 118 8.18 -9.47 11.82
N MET A 119 8.81 -9.19 12.95
CA MET A 119 10.20 -8.71 13.02
C MET A 119 11.02 -9.50 14.04
N PHE A 120 12.33 -9.61 13.83
CA PHE A 120 13.26 -10.18 14.79
C PHE A 120 13.89 -9.05 15.61
N VAL A 121 13.52 -8.95 16.89
CA VAL A 121 13.94 -7.87 17.80
C VAL A 121 14.44 -8.49 19.10
N ASP A 122 15.58 -8.01 19.60
CA ASP A 122 16.18 -8.45 20.87
C ASP A 122 16.36 -9.97 21.00
N GLY A 123 16.64 -10.64 19.87
CA GLY A 123 16.89 -12.08 19.84
C GLY A 123 15.64 -12.95 19.72
N ALA A 124 14.45 -12.36 19.51
CA ALA A 124 13.20 -13.09 19.33
C ALA A 124 12.35 -12.53 18.18
N ASP A 125 11.61 -13.40 17.51
CA ASP A 125 10.58 -12.98 16.56
C ASP A 125 9.33 -12.50 17.30
N GLN A 126 8.80 -11.34 16.90
CA GLN A 126 7.58 -10.76 17.47
C GLN A 126 6.91 -9.78 16.50
N TYR A 127 5.64 -9.48 16.74
CA TYR A 127 4.90 -8.44 16.02
C TYR A 127 5.20 -7.05 16.56
N VAL A 128 5.55 -6.15 15.65
CA VAL A 128 5.98 -4.78 15.95
C VAL A 128 5.05 -3.79 15.26
N SER A 129 4.60 -2.77 16.00
CA SER A 129 3.83 -1.62 15.48
C SER A 129 4.45 -0.31 15.98
N ARG A 130 3.88 0.83 15.58
CA ARG A 130 4.24 2.15 16.14
C ARG A 130 4.05 2.25 17.65
N GLU A 131 3.16 1.42 18.23
CA GLU A 131 2.83 1.44 19.66
C GLU A 131 3.77 0.55 20.49
N THR A 132 4.54 -0.34 19.84
CA THR A 132 5.46 -1.22 20.54
C THR A 132 6.62 -0.35 21.08
N PRO A 133 6.88 -0.35 22.41
CA PRO A 133 7.88 0.52 23.02
C PRO A 133 9.31 0.03 22.74
N ASP A 134 10.27 0.97 22.78
CA ASP A 134 11.72 0.72 22.85
C ASP A 134 12.38 -0.08 21.71
N ILE A 135 11.61 -0.45 20.68
CA ILE A 135 12.08 -1.27 19.55
C ILE A 135 13.06 -0.53 18.64
N TYR A 136 12.85 0.76 18.39
CA TYR A 136 13.66 1.51 17.43
C TYR A 136 14.01 2.92 17.92
N LYS A 137 15.32 3.15 17.95
CA LYS A 137 15.99 4.38 18.32
C LYS A 137 16.22 5.22 17.06
N VAL A 138 15.40 6.25 16.86
CA VAL A 138 15.48 7.17 15.71
C VAL A 138 16.74 8.01 15.86
N TRP A 139 17.61 8.06 14.85
CA TRP A 139 18.77 8.97 14.90
C TRP A 139 18.35 10.39 14.50
N SER A 140 18.73 11.36 15.32
CA SER A 140 18.65 12.77 14.95
C SER A 140 19.54 13.01 13.73
N ARG A 141 18.95 13.55 12.65
CA ARG A 141 19.70 13.98 11.45
C ARG A 141 20.69 15.11 11.74
N THR A 142 20.50 15.83 12.85
CA THR A 142 21.29 17.02 13.21
C THR A 142 22.32 16.77 14.29
N ASP A 143 22.06 15.84 15.20
CA ASP A 143 22.81 15.78 16.47
C ASP A 143 23.59 14.48 16.67
N GLU A 144 23.56 13.54 15.71
CA GLU A 144 24.16 12.20 15.87
C GLU A 144 23.70 11.47 17.17
N GLU A 145 22.58 11.91 17.74
CA GLU A 145 22.00 11.35 18.95
C GLU A 145 20.87 10.39 18.59
N VAL A 146 20.80 9.31 19.36
CA VAL A 146 19.63 8.45 19.42
C VAL A 146 18.53 9.20 20.16
N LEU A 147 17.47 9.54 19.44
CA LEU A 147 16.25 10.07 20.01
C LEU A 147 15.38 8.90 20.51
N ASP A 148 15.02 8.98 21.78
CA ASP A 148 14.04 8.11 22.42
C ASP A 148 12.63 8.62 22.10
N VAL A 149 12.24 8.48 20.84
CA VAL A 149 10.95 8.97 20.32
C VAL A 149 10.22 7.80 19.69
N PRO A 150 8.96 7.55 20.06
CA PRO A 150 8.17 6.47 19.47
C PRO A 150 8.04 6.68 17.95
N MET A 151 7.96 5.58 17.21
CA MET A 151 7.75 5.64 15.77
C MET A 151 6.43 6.38 15.49
N ARG A 152 6.45 7.28 14.51
CA ARG A 152 5.24 8.01 14.08
C ARG A 152 4.33 7.17 13.19
N HIS A 153 4.89 6.12 12.59
CA HIS A 153 4.27 5.26 11.60
C HIS A 153 4.57 3.80 11.94
N ASP A 154 3.72 2.89 11.47
CA ASP A 154 4.01 1.46 11.59
C ASP A 154 5.21 1.07 10.71
N PRO A 155 5.88 -0.05 11.00
CA PRO A 155 7.11 -0.44 10.31
C PRO A 155 6.94 -0.58 8.79
N ILE A 156 5.75 -1.01 8.36
CA ILE A 156 5.34 -1.16 6.96
C ILE A 156 4.05 -0.37 6.72
N GLY A 157 4.11 0.55 5.75
CA GLY A 157 2.95 1.24 5.19
C GLY A 157 2.60 0.67 3.81
N ILE A 158 1.31 0.59 3.52
CA ILE A 158 0.79 0.12 2.23
C ILE A 158 -0.29 1.09 1.76
N ARG A 159 -0.28 1.46 0.48
CA ARG A 159 -1.33 2.26 -0.15
C ARG A 159 -1.62 1.75 -1.55
N VAL A 160 -2.88 1.51 -1.86
CA VAL A 160 -3.35 1.21 -3.22
C VAL A 160 -4.07 2.45 -3.74
N LEU A 161 -3.64 2.97 -4.88
CA LEU A 161 -4.22 4.16 -5.50
C LEU A 161 -4.57 3.86 -6.95
N HIS A 162 -5.84 4.02 -7.31
CA HIS A 162 -6.25 4.06 -8.70
C HIS A 162 -5.95 5.45 -9.28
N THR A 163 -5.18 5.47 -10.37
CA THR A 163 -4.53 6.68 -10.90
C THR A 163 -4.54 6.71 -12.41
N LYS A 164 -4.16 7.87 -12.94
CA LYS A 164 -4.05 8.12 -14.37
C LYS A 164 -3.07 7.15 -15.05
N PRO A 165 -3.28 6.85 -16.33
CA PRO A 165 -2.38 5.98 -17.08
C PRO A 165 -1.00 6.62 -17.24
N ARG A 166 -0.01 5.76 -17.48
CA ARG A 166 1.34 6.19 -17.86
C ARG A 166 1.45 6.29 -19.40
N PRO A 167 2.21 7.26 -19.93
CA PRO A 167 2.40 7.41 -21.37
C PRO A 167 2.91 6.15 -22.08
N GLU A 168 3.63 5.29 -21.38
CA GLU A 168 4.28 4.09 -21.89
C GLU A 168 3.33 2.88 -22.00
N THR A 169 2.06 3.03 -21.63
CA THR A 169 1.11 1.92 -21.48
C THR A 169 -0.17 2.18 -22.25
N ASP A 170 -0.76 1.13 -22.80
CA ASP A 170 -2.04 1.22 -23.53
C ASP A 170 -3.28 1.21 -22.62
N ALA A 171 -3.10 1.03 -21.31
CA ALA A 171 -4.19 0.99 -20.34
C ALA A 171 -4.84 2.38 -20.18
N ALA A 172 -6.15 2.41 -19.94
CA ALA A 172 -6.89 3.65 -19.73
C ALA A 172 -6.63 4.29 -18.35
N SER A 173 -6.20 3.47 -17.40
CA SER A 173 -5.86 3.83 -16.02
C SER A 173 -4.95 2.77 -15.40
N MET A 174 -4.52 2.99 -14.16
CA MET A 174 -3.52 2.18 -13.48
C MET A 174 -3.82 2.08 -11.99
N TYR A 175 -3.36 1.02 -11.34
CA TYR A 175 -3.16 0.97 -9.90
C TYR A 175 -1.69 1.21 -9.57
N LYS A 176 -1.43 2.12 -8.61
CA LYS A 176 -0.13 2.32 -7.99
C LYS A 176 -0.18 1.79 -6.57
N ILE A 177 0.49 0.67 -6.33
CA ILE A 177 0.58 0.04 -5.02
C ILE A 177 1.91 0.45 -4.40
N SER A 178 1.84 1.21 -3.31
CA SER A 178 3.00 1.73 -2.59
C SER A 178 3.25 0.88 -1.36
N VAL A 179 4.47 0.36 -1.21
CA VAL A 179 4.96 -0.26 0.02
C VAL A 179 6.06 0.63 0.58
N THR A 180 5.98 0.96 1.87
CA THR A 180 6.91 1.89 2.51
C THR A 180 7.47 1.30 3.79
N THR A 181 8.78 1.36 3.99
CA THR A 181 9.41 1.00 5.27
C THR A 181 9.70 2.24 6.11
N ALA A 182 9.65 2.12 7.43
CA ALA A 182 10.00 3.22 8.34
C ALA A 182 11.37 3.06 9.03
N VAL A 183 12.04 1.92 8.85
CA VAL A 183 13.30 1.57 9.52
C VAL A 183 14.28 0.92 8.53
N ASP A 184 15.57 0.86 8.85
CA ASP A 184 16.63 0.34 7.98
C ASP A 184 16.96 -1.15 8.17
N THR A 185 16.36 -1.80 9.18
CA THR A 185 16.62 -3.22 9.49
C THR A 185 16.31 -4.18 8.33
N TRP A 186 15.50 -3.74 7.36
CA TRP A 186 15.10 -4.56 6.22
C TRP A 186 16.21 -4.79 5.18
N PHE A 187 17.27 -3.98 5.25
CA PHE A 187 18.35 -3.96 4.25
C PHE A 187 19.60 -4.70 4.73
N GLU A 188 19.55 -5.29 5.91
CA GLU A 188 20.57 -6.19 6.43
C GLU A 188 20.32 -7.62 5.92
N GLU A 189 21.38 -8.39 5.66
CA GLU A 189 21.30 -9.84 5.36
C GLU A 189 20.79 -10.61 6.60
N THR A 190 19.49 -10.48 6.87
CA THR A 190 18.79 -10.99 8.04
C THR A 190 17.49 -11.67 7.61
N ALA A 191 16.95 -12.52 8.47
CA ALA A 191 15.64 -13.14 8.27
C ALA A 191 14.52 -12.09 8.05
N VAL A 192 14.66 -10.88 8.58
CA VAL A 192 13.69 -9.79 8.40
C VAL A 192 13.75 -9.22 6.98
N GLY A 193 14.95 -9.05 6.41
CA GLY A 193 15.13 -8.67 5.02
C GLY A 193 14.61 -9.72 4.04
N GLU A 194 14.86 -11.01 4.32
CA GLU A 194 14.32 -12.12 3.51
C GLU A 194 12.78 -12.15 3.51
N ARG A 195 12.14 -11.86 4.65
CA ARG A 195 10.68 -11.77 4.76
C ARG A 195 10.11 -10.59 3.96
N LEU A 196 10.77 -9.42 4.03
CA LEU A 196 10.37 -8.27 3.20
C LEU A 196 10.51 -8.60 1.71
N SER A 197 11.64 -9.16 1.30
CA SER A 197 11.88 -9.60 -0.08
C SER A 197 10.80 -10.58 -0.55
N SER A 198 10.47 -11.58 0.28
CA SER A 198 9.42 -12.55 -0.01
C SER A 198 8.03 -11.91 -0.11
N PHE A 199 7.72 -10.90 0.72
CA PHE A 199 6.48 -10.14 0.61
C PHE A 199 6.41 -9.33 -0.69
N LEU A 200 7.45 -8.55 -1.00
CA LEU A 200 7.51 -7.76 -2.23
C LEU A 200 7.43 -8.66 -3.47
N TRP A 201 8.08 -9.82 -3.44
CA TRP A 201 8.00 -10.82 -4.52
C TRP A 201 6.60 -11.38 -4.69
N ARG A 202 5.92 -11.79 -3.60
CA ARG A 202 4.53 -12.25 -3.68
C ARG A 202 3.60 -11.18 -4.25
N LEU A 203 3.83 -9.91 -3.91
CA LEU A 203 3.08 -8.81 -4.48
C LEU A 203 3.35 -8.64 -5.98
N TYR A 204 4.60 -8.80 -6.42
CA TYR A 204 4.97 -8.77 -7.83
C TYR A 204 4.35 -9.93 -8.62
N ASP A 205 4.45 -11.15 -8.10
CA ASP A 205 3.98 -12.39 -8.76
C ASP A 205 2.45 -12.52 -8.76
N GLY A 206 1.79 -12.00 -7.72
CA GLY A 206 0.33 -12.05 -7.56
C GLY A 206 -0.43 -11.02 -8.40
N LEU A 207 0.26 -10.12 -9.10
CA LEU A 207 -0.32 -9.01 -9.86
C LEU A 207 0.29 -8.92 -11.26
N ASP A 208 -0.45 -8.37 -12.22
CA ASP A 208 0.08 -8.09 -13.56
C ASP A 208 0.93 -6.81 -13.55
N VAL A 209 2.07 -6.86 -12.85
CA VAL A 209 2.93 -5.68 -12.65
C VAL A 209 3.67 -5.34 -13.94
N ALA A 210 3.35 -4.18 -14.53
CA ALA A 210 4.02 -3.67 -15.72
C ALA A 210 5.37 -3.04 -15.39
N GLU A 211 5.46 -2.35 -14.25
CA GLU A 211 6.66 -1.63 -13.84
C GLU A 211 6.78 -1.59 -12.32
N VAL A 212 8.03 -1.58 -11.87
CA VAL A 212 8.40 -1.39 -10.48
C VAL A 212 9.31 -0.19 -10.40
N GLU A 213 8.91 0.79 -9.60
CA GLU A 213 9.77 1.90 -9.22
C GLU A 213 10.14 1.78 -7.75
N TYR A 214 11.26 2.39 -7.38
CA TYR A 214 11.67 2.48 -5.99
C TYR A 214 12.42 3.78 -5.73
N ASP A 215 12.32 4.26 -4.51
CA ASP A 215 12.95 5.51 -4.05
C ASP A 215 13.41 5.35 -2.59
N SER A 216 14.40 6.14 -2.19
CA SER A 216 14.88 6.18 -0.81
C SER A 216 15.27 7.59 -0.41
N ASN A 217 14.94 7.96 0.82
CA ASN A 217 15.32 9.25 1.37
C ASN A 217 16.80 9.32 1.82
N THR A 218 17.55 8.22 1.76
CA THR A 218 18.89 8.12 2.39
C THR A 218 19.91 7.26 1.61
N TYR A 219 19.55 6.15 0.96
CA TYR A 219 20.52 5.31 0.23
C TYR A 219 20.54 5.59 -1.27
N ASP A 220 21.72 5.44 -1.87
CA ASP A 220 21.85 5.33 -3.31
C ASP A 220 21.12 4.08 -3.81
N VAL A 221 20.34 4.29 -4.86
CA VAL A 221 19.40 3.38 -5.51
C VAL A 221 20.03 2.01 -5.83
N GLU A 222 21.34 1.95 -6.02
CA GLU A 222 22.12 0.76 -6.38
C GLU A 222 22.10 -0.39 -5.34
N ARG A 223 21.68 -0.16 -4.10
CA ARG A 223 21.57 -1.21 -3.06
C ARG A 223 20.23 -1.96 -3.03
N PHE A 224 19.23 -1.50 -3.75
CA PHE A 224 17.88 -2.06 -3.70
C PHE A 224 17.59 -3.23 -4.65
N PRO A 225 18.21 -3.34 -5.86
CA PRO A 225 17.99 -4.47 -6.75
C PRO A 225 18.30 -5.82 -6.11
N SER A 226 19.30 -5.91 -5.22
CA SER A 226 19.67 -7.15 -4.52
C SER A 226 18.64 -7.63 -3.50
N LEU A 227 17.67 -6.81 -3.11
CA LEU A 227 16.56 -7.20 -2.23
C LEU A 227 15.31 -7.62 -3.00
N TRP A 228 15.21 -7.22 -4.27
CA TRP A 228 14.05 -7.49 -5.11
C TRP A 228 14.20 -8.75 -5.95
N ILE A 229 15.41 -9.06 -6.44
CA ILE A 229 15.61 -10.11 -7.45
C ILE A 229 15.71 -11.48 -6.77
N PRO A 230 14.74 -12.40 -6.94
CA PRO A 230 14.96 -13.79 -6.60
C PRO A 230 15.78 -14.42 -7.72
N GLY A 231 17.04 -14.77 -7.43
CA GLY A 231 17.80 -15.72 -8.25
C GLY A 231 18.83 -15.16 -9.22
N GLU A 232 19.58 -14.12 -8.85
CA GLU A 232 21.00 -14.03 -9.26
C GLU A 232 21.91 -14.69 -8.22
#